data_AF-A0A5M8P601-F1
#
_entry.id   AF-A0A5M8P601-F1
#
_cell.length_a   1.000
_cell.length_b   1.000
_cell.length_c   1.000
_cell.angle_alpha   90.00
_cell.angle_beta   90.00
_cell.angle_gamma   90.00
#
_symmetry.space_group_name_H-M   'P 1'
#
loop_
_entity.id
_entity.type
_entity.pdbx_description
1 polymer ?
#
loop_
_entity_poly.entity_id
_entity_poly.type
_entity_poly.pdbx_seq_one_letter_code
_entity_poly.pdbx_strand_id
1 'polypeptide(L)'
;MIISDGYNGTPSGFENQCEDENGLTKSYVLHAEANAITKIACSNNNSKDATLYVTTSPCIECAKLIIQAGIKRVVYAEKYRLTEGIDLLNRADIEVIYIGKEELI
;
A
#
# COMPACT_ATOMS: atom_id res chain seq x y z
N MET A 1 -5.62 8.56 15.10
CA MET A 1 -6.49 9.17 14.09
C MET A 1 -6.21 8.49 12.77
N ILE A 2 -7.24 8.13 12.00
CA ILE A 2 -7.09 7.58 10.65
C ILE A 2 -7.31 8.73 9.66
N ILE A 3 -6.33 8.97 8.78
CA ILE A 3 -6.33 10.11 7.83
C ILE A 3 -6.60 9.69 6.38
N SER A 4 -6.49 8.40 6.08
CA SER A 4 -6.73 7.81 4.77
C SER A 4 -6.92 6.30 4.89
N ASP A 5 -7.52 5.72 3.85
CA ASP A 5 -7.79 4.30 3.64
C ASP A 5 -7.77 4.03 2.13
N GLY A 6 -7.50 2.77 1.76
CA GLY A 6 -7.45 2.35 0.36
C GLY A 6 -7.58 0.84 0.25
N TYR A 7 -8.11 0.39 -0.89
CA TYR A 7 -8.19 -1.01 -1.31
C TYR A 7 -7.76 -1.11 -2.78
N ASN A 8 -7.43 -2.31 -3.24
CA ASN A 8 -7.06 -2.50 -4.65
C ASN A 8 -8.29 -2.41 -5.56
N GLY A 9 -8.19 -1.66 -6.64
CA GLY A 9 -9.32 -1.39 -7.52
C GLY A 9 -8.91 -0.69 -8.81
N THR A 10 -9.80 -0.69 -9.79
CA THR A 10 -9.60 0.11 -11.01
C THR A 10 -9.77 1.61 -10.71
N PRO A 11 -9.27 2.50 -11.60
CA PRO A 11 -9.42 3.94 -11.42
C PRO A 11 -10.89 4.37 -11.28
N SER A 12 -11.13 5.43 -10.51
CA SER A 12 -12.48 5.99 -10.36
C SER A 12 -13.11 6.31 -11.72
N GLY A 13 -14.34 5.84 -11.92
CA GLY A 13 -15.08 6.00 -13.18
C GLY A 13 -14.91 4.85 -14.18
N PHE A 14 -14.07 3.85 -13.87
CA PHE A 14 -13.94 2.61 -14.65
C PHE A 14 -14.81 1.50 -14.04
N GLU A 15 -14.90 0.38 -14.75
CA GLU A 15 -15.49 -0.84 -14.23
C GLU A 15 -14.68 -1.36 -13.05
N ASN A 16 -15.31 -1.71 -11.94
CA ASN A 16 -14.61 -2.24 -10.76
C ASN A 16 -14.27 -3.73 -10.90
N GLN A 17 -13.70 -4.11 -12.05
CA GLN A 17 -13.25 -5.46 -12.37
C GLN A 17 -11.73 -5.44 -12.54
N CYS A 18 -11.03 -5.97 -11.55
CA CYS A 18 -9.56 -5.94 -11.50
C CYS A 18 -8.88 -6.91 -12.47
N GLU A 19 -9.57 -7.98 -12.84
CA GLU A 19 -9.03 -9.05 -13.68
C GLU A 19 -9.64 -8.99 -15.09
N ASP A 20 -8.86 -9.42 -16.09
CA ASP A 20 -9.34 -9.65 -17.44
C ASP A 20 -10.04 -11.02 -17.59
N GLU A 21 -10.46 -11.35 -18.81
CA GLU A 21 -11.12 -12.63 -19.12
C GLU A 21 -10.25 -13.87 -18.87
N ASN A 22 -8.92 -13.70 -18.77
CA ASN A 22 -7.96 -14.77 -18.49
C ASN A 22 -7.59 -14.84 -16.99
N GLY A 23 -8.19 -14.00 -16.14
CA GLY A 23 -7.87 -13.92 -14.71
C GLY A 23 -6.57 -13.17 -14.41
N LEU A 24 -6.03 -12.42 -15.36
CA LEU A 24 -4.83 -11.60 -15.14
C LEU A 24 -5.24 -10.22 -14.64
N THR A 25 -4.56 -9.73 -13.60
CA THR A 25 -4.79 -8.38 -13.09
C THR A 25 -4.45 -7.34 -14.17
N LYS A 26 -5.41 -6.47 -14.48
CA LYS A 26 -5.25 -5.38 -15.44
C LYS A 26 -4.15 -4.41 -14.98
N SER A 27 -3.32 -3.96 -15.91
CA SER A 27 -2.15 -3.12 -15.63
C SER A 27 -2.46 -1.76 -15.01
N TYR A 28 -3.70 -1.28 -15.16
CA TYR A 28 -4.17 -0.02 -14.60
C TYR A 28 -4.87 -0.15 -13.25
N VAL A 29 -4.94 -1.36 -12.67
CA VAL A 29 -5.42 -1.55 -11.30
C VAL A 29 -4.46 -0.88 -10.34
N LEU A 30 -5.00 -0.08 -9.43
CA LEU A 30 -4.24 0.51 -8.35
C LEU A 30 -4.25 -0.42 -7.15
N HIS A 31 -3.10 -0.51 -6.48
CA HIS A 31 -2.98 -1.19 -5.21
C HIS A 31 -3.57 -0.35 -4.07
N ALA A 32 -3.84 -1.01 -2.93
CA ALA A 32 -4.42 -0.38 -1.75
C ALA A 32 -3.55 0.79 -1.24
N GLU A 33 -2.24 0.63 -1.25
CA GLU A 33 -1.26 1.62 -0.80
C GLU A 33 -1.27 2.86 -1.71
N ALA A 34 -1.31 2.63 -3.03
CA ALA A 34 -1.39 3.71 -4.01
C ALA A 34 -2.68 4.51 -3.82
N ASN A 35 -3.82 3.83 -3.66
CA ASN A 35 -5.11 4.48 -3.40
C ASN A 35 -5.14 5.23 -2.07
N ALA A 36 -4.55 4.68 -1.01
CA ALA A 36 -4.47 5.37 0.27
C ALA A 36 -3.61 6.65 0.17
N ILE A 37 -2.49 6.62 -0.56
CA ILE A 37 -1.61 7.78 -0.75
C ILE A 37 -2.28 8.84 -1.65
N THR A 38 -2.89 8.44 -2.76
CA THR A 38 -3.57 9.41 -3.66
C THR A 38 -4.76 10.07 -2.98
N LYS A 39 -5.49 9.35 -2.12
CA LYS A 39 -6.56 9.94 -1.28
C LYS A 39 -6.04 11.02 -0.34
N ILE A 40 -4.81 10.88 0.17
CA ILE A 40 -4.16 11.95 0.97
C ILE A 40 -3.89 13.17 0.10
N ALA A 41 -3.39 12.98 -1.12
CA ALA A 41 -3.12 14.08 -2.06
C ALA A 41 -4.37 14.87 -2.45
N CYS A 42 -5.55 14.24 -2.42
CA CYS A 42 -6.84 14.92 -2.64
C CYS A 42 -7.47 15.50 -1.35
N SER A 43 -6.77 15.47 -0.23
CA SER A 43 -7.25 15.91 1.08
C SER A 43 -6.40 17.05 1.66
N ASN A 44 -6.81 17.58 2.81
CA ASN A 44 -5.99 18.54 3.58
C ASN A 44 -5.10 17.86 4.63
N ASN A 45 -4.94 16.53 4.57
CA ASN A 45 -4.09 15.77 5.48
C ASN A 45 -2.65 15.64 4.95
N ASN A 46 -1.72 15.27 5.83
CA ASN A 46 -0.32 15.01 5.50
C ASN A 46 0.09 13.64 6.00
N SER A 47 0.71 12.83 5.14
CA SER A 47 1.25 11.50 5.46
C SER A 47 2.65 11.53 6.07
N LYS A 48 3.30 12.69 6.15
CA LYS A 48 4.63 12.82 6.71
C LYS A 48 4.65 12.32 8.15
N ASP A 49 5.63 11.46 8.44
CA ASP A 49 5.86 10.80 9.73
C ASP A 49 4.70 9.87 10.17
N ALA A 50 3.78 9.54 9.26
CA ALA A 50 2.66 8.64 9.55
C ALA A 50 3.09 7.16 9.58
N THR A 51 2.19 6.33 10.10
CA THR A 51 2.25 4.86 10.02
C THR A 51 1.21 4.36 9.03
N LEU A 52 1.63 3.49 8.11
CA LEU A 52 0.76 2.81 7.16
C LEU A 52 0.52 1.36 7.62
N TYR A 53 -0.74 0.98 7.75
CA TYR A 53 -1.15 -0.40 8.01
C TYR A 53 -1.71 -0.99 6.71
N VAL A 54 -1.15 -2.11 6.28
CA VAL A 54 -1.55 -2.81 5.05
C VAL A 54 -1.74 -4.28 5.33
N THR A 55 -2.67 -4.93 4.63
CA THR A 55 -2.90 -6.36 4.83
C THR A 55 -1.71 -7.18 4.35
N THR A 56 -1.24 -6.88 3.13
CA THR A 56 -0.18 -7.61 2.44
C THR A 56 1.06 -6.73 2.27
N SER A 57 2.25 -7.31 2.32
CA SER A 57 3.49 -6.54 2.20
C SER A 57 3.56 -5.78 0.87
N PRO A 58 4.03 -4.53 0.86
CA PRO A 58 3.97 -3.68 -0.30
C PRO A 58 4.91 -4.14 -1.42
N CYS A 59 4.46 -3.99 -2.67
CA CYS A 59 5.31 -4.22 -3.83
C CYS A 59 6.35 -3.09 -4.00
N ILE A 60 7.30 -3.27 -4.93
CA ILE A 60 8.36 -2.28 -5.18
C ILE A 60 7.82 -0.92 -5.62
N GLU A 61 6.75 -0.90 -6.41
CA GLU A 61 6.11 0.34 -6.87
C GLU A 61 5.46 1.10 -5.71
N CYS A 62 4.72 0.41 -4.86
CA CYS A 62 4.11 1.00 -3.67
C CYS A 62 5.17 1.44 -2.65
N ALA A 63 6.26 0.69 -2.47
CA ALA A 63 7.36 1.06 -1.60
C ALA A 63 7.99 2.41 -1.98
N LYS A 64 8.20 2.67 -3.28
CA LYS A 64 8.67 3.98 -3.78
C LYS A 64 7.71 5.11 -3.39
N LEU A 65 6.41 4.90 -3.54
CA LEU A 65 5.40 5.89 -3.18
C LEU A 65 5.36 6.14 -1.66
N ILE A 66 5.46 5.08 -0.85
CA ILE A 66 5.48 5.17 0.62
C ILE A 66 6.67 6.04 1.09
N ILE A 67 7.86 5.80 0.54
CA ILE A 67 9.07 6.59 0.82
C ILE A 67 8.84 8.06 0.44
N GLN A 68 8.36 8.30 -0.77
CA GLN A 68 8.16 9.66 -1.28
C GLN A 68 7.05 10.43 -0.53
N ALA A 69 6.04 9.72 -0.02
CA ALA A 69 4.96 10.27 0.78
C ALA A 69 5.40 10.64 2.22
N GLY A 70 6.64 10.31 2.62
CA GLY A 70 7.17 10.64 3.93
C GLY A 70 6.67 9.76 5.07
N ILE A 71 6.09 8.59 4.76
CA ILE A 71 5.65 7.61 5.76
C ILE A 71 6.90 7.01 6.44
N LYS A 72 6.85 6.82 7.76
CA LYS A 72 8.01 6.37 8.55
C LYS A 72 7.91 4.95 9.07
N ARG A 73 6.70 4.39 9.08
CA ARG A 73 6.46 3.04 9.56
C ARG A 73 5.42 2.34 8.69
N VAL A 74 5.67 1.08 8.36
CA VAL A 74 4.76 0.19 7.65
C VAL A 74 4.53 -1.07 8.48
N VAL A 75 3.27 -1.40 8.73
CA VAL A 75 2.86 -2.61 9.46
C VAL A 75 2.05 -3.48 8.52
N TYR A 76 2.38 -4.78 8.44
CA TYR A 76 1.71 -5.71 7.55
C TYR A 76 1.46 -7.10 8.15
N ALA A 77 0.41 -7.78 7.69
CA ALA A 77 -0.05 -9.05 8.26
C ALA A 77 0.23 -10.27 7.37
N GLU A 78 0.40 -10.09 6.06
CA GLU A 78 0.63 -11.16 5.08
C GLU A 78 1.88 -10.89 4.25
N LYS A 79 2.72 -11.90 4.08
CA LYS A 79 3.91 -11.79 3.23
C LYS A 79 3.49 -11.94 1.77
N TYR A 80 3.74 -10.91 0.97
CA TYR A 80 3.64 -11.00 -0.48
C TYR A 80 4.78 -11.88 -1.02
N ARG A 81 4.62 -12.40 -2.25
CA ARG A 81 5.59 -13.32 -2.87
C ARG A 81 6.98 -12.70 -3.03
N LEU A 82 7.07 -11.38 -3.19
CA LEU A 82 8.31 -10.66 -3.43
C LEU A 82 8.65 -9.76 -2.24
N THR A 83 9.90 -9.81 -1.78
CA THR A 83 10.39 -9.01 -0.65
C THR A 83 11.03 -7.69 -1.06
N GLU A 84 11.20 -7.44 -2.36
CA GLU A 84 11.94 -6.28 -2.88
C GLU A 84 11.38 -4.94 -2.37
N GLY A 85 10.06 -4.84 -2.20
CA GLY A 85 9.43 -3.66 -1.61
C GLY A 85 9.82 -3.46 -0.14
N ILE A 86 9.84 -4.53 0.65
CA ILE A 86 10.30 -4.50 2.05
C ILE A 86 11.78 -4.11 2.12
N ASP A 87 12.61 -4.70 1.27
CA ASP A 87 14.04 -4.42 1.22
C ASP A 87 14.32 -2.95 0.87
N LEU A 88 13.54 -2.38 -0.06
CA LEU A 88 13.62 -0.96 -0.41
C LEU A 88 13.21 -0.05 0.76
N LEU A 89 12.13 -0.38 1.48
CA LEU A 89 11.67 0.38 2.64
C LEU A 89 12.74 0.38 3.75
N ASN A 90 13.31 -0.78 4.07
CA ASN A 90 14.39 -0.89 5.06
C ASN A 90 15.62 -0.08 4.67
N ARG A 91 16.00 -0.09 3.38
CA ARG A 91 17.11 0.73 2.85
C ARG A 91 16.88 2.23 2.95
N ALA A 92 15.63 2.67 3.10
CA ALA A 92 15.24 4.07 3.26
C ALA A 92 14.96 4.45 4.72
N ASP A 93 15.40 3.62 5.68
CA ASP A 93 15.19 3.81 7.12
C ASP A 93 13.70 3.93 7.51
N ILE A 94 12.83 3.18 6.82
CA ILE A 94 11.43 3.01 7.21
C ILE A 94 11.30 1.78 8.10
N GLU A 95 10.62 1.93 9.23
CA GLU A 95 10.35 0.82 10.14
C GLU A 95 9.30 -0.12 9.53
N VAL A 96 9.67 -1.37 9.22
CA VAL A 96 8.74 -2.36 8.66
C VAL A 96 8.49 -3.48 9.67
N ILE A 97 7.22 -3.64 10.08
CA ILE A 97 6.81 -4.63 11.08
C ILE A 97 5.85 -5.65 10.47
N TYR A 98 6.18 -6.93 10.65
CA TYR A 98 5.29 -8.03 10.37
C TYR A 98 4.62 -8.49 11.67
N ILE A 99 3.29 -8.45 11.73
CA ILE A 99 2.50 -8.90 12.89
C ILE A 99 1.90 -10.31 12.70
N GLY A 100 1.87 -10.80 11.45
CA GLY A 100 1.18 -12.04 11.12
C GLY A 100 -0.34 -11.94 11.27
N LYS A 101 -1.05 -12.83 10.56
CA LYS A 101 -2.52 -12.84 10.55
C LYS A 101 -3.13 -13.27 11.89
N GLU A 102 -2.37 -14.00 12.69
CA GLU A 102 -2.77 -14.57 13.97
C GLU A 102 -2.95 -13.50 15.07
N GLU A 103 -2.35 -12.33 14.92
CA GLU A 103 -2.45 -11.22 15.87
C GLU A 103 -3.59 -10.23 15.57
N LEU A 104 -4.36 -10.45 14.48
CA LEU A 104 -5.47 -9.56 14.07
C LEU A 104 -6.79 -9.81 14.82
N ILE A 105 -6.75 -10.46 15.98
CA ILE A 105 -7.91 -10.92 16.76
C ILE A 105 -8.69 -9.77 17.38
#